data_AF-A0AAV1A9X5-F1
#
_entry.id   AF-A0AAV1A9X5-F1
#
_cell.length_a   1.000
_cell.length_b   1.000
_cell.length_c   1.000
_cell.angle_alpha   90.00
_cell.angle_beta   90.00
_cell.angle_gamma   90.00
#
_symmetry.space_group_name_H-M   'P 1'
#
loop_
_entity.id
_entity.type
_entity.pdbx_description
1 polymer ?
#
loop_
_entity_poly.entity_id
_entity_poly.type
_entity_poly.pdbx_seq_one_letter_code
_entity_poly.pdbx_strand_id
1 'polypeptide(L)'
;MFGSNVCWQNAYKNLFAGCSEILATNDKRSRLAWHLSDCFQIDSGRPSFPHCDSKTPIAKCLRNLDDLAHKVYLEFYLETNSICYQLQTHAFKHETERLVTELKNSAQYVEDKLDSIEEKSDCLLQNSKQISESLESVNSHTQLVAQTVKNVEGNIDVVLRHSKSVYEQTTEIAASQSQLKEGQEDMKRNLEDGVALLQESYSYLGKEIEKLRDETIEIENEVIKVGDAMSSKMNNLQNKAEDIGNMAGISLDKQQQLLDGQSTTLEGLNSLNEVQFKALEESRKSVQYFAEYGHRQQEELLKRQEQIQGLHDKLMENSKTILSAQKYSDNGRRNRNRPEHA
;
A
#
# COMPACT_ATOMS: atom_id res chain seq x y z
N MET A 1 47.98 46.63 123.88
CA MET A 1 47.46 45.46 124.62
C MET A 1 47.32 44.30 123.66
N PHE A 2 48.35 43.46 123.49
CA PHE A 2 48.36 42.30 122.57
C PHE A 2 49.18 41.13 123.15
N GLY A 3 49.09 40.90 124.47
CA GLY A 3 49.74 39.75 125.15
C GLY A 3 48.79 38.61 125.54
N SER A 4 47.50 38.92 125.74
CA SER A 4 46.50 38.00 126.30
C SER A 4 46.12 36.84 125.39
N ASN A 5 45.97 37.09 124.08
CA ASN A 5 45.49 36.06 123.15
C ASN A 5 46.51 34.90 122.99
N VAL A 6 47.81 35.19 123.06
CA VAL A 6 48.88 34.18 122.86
C VAL A 6 49.01 33.25 124.08
N CYS A 7 48.84 33.75 125.30
CA CYS A 7 48.90 32.91 126.51
C CYS A 7 47.79 31.86 126.49
N TRP A 8 46.55 32.30 126.31
CA TRP A 8 45.39 31.41 126.22
C TRP A 8 45.48 30.46 125.03
N GLN A 9 45.88 30.93 123.84
CA GLN A 9 46.08 30.04 122.68
C GLN A 9 47.12 28.94 122.97
N ASN A 10 48.21 29.25 123.68
CA ASN A 10 49.22 28.26 124.04
C ASN A 10 48.71 27.30 125.12
N ALA A 11 47.98 27.78 126.13
CA ALA A 11 47.36 26.93 127.14
C ALA A 11 46.31 25.99 126.53
N TYR A 12 45.48 26.49 125.60
CA TYR A 12 44.43 25.71 124.93
C TYR A 12 44.94 24.79 123.81
N LYS A 13 46.01 25.14 123.06
CA LYS A 13 46.61 24.24 122.05
C LYS A 13 47.12 22.94 122.66
N ASN A 14 47.67 22.99 123.88
CA ASN A 14 48.08 21.81 124.63
C ASN A 14 46.89 20.94 125.10
N LEU A 15 45.67 21.48 125.05
CA LEU A 15 44.46 20.89 125.60
C LEU A 15 43.68 20.04 124.58
N PHE A 16 43.57 20.51 123.34
CA PHE A 16 42.73 19.90 122.31
C PHE A 16 43.19 18.52 121.84
N ALA A 17 44.49 18.21 121.91
CA ALA A 17 45.02 16.88 121.56
C ALA A 17 45.24 15.99 122.79
N GLY A 18 45.08 16.51 124.01
CA GLY A 18 45.66 15.92 125.22
C GLY A 18 44.74 15.79 126.42
N CYS A 19 43.49 16.26 126.41
CA CYS A 19 42.63 16.20 127.61
C CYS A 19 42.46 14.80 128.21
N SER A 20 42.36 13.74 127.39
CA SER A 20 42.32 12.35 127.88
C SER A 20 43.61 11.96 128.62
N GLU A 21 44.75 12.47 128.16
CA GLU A 21 46.07 12.25 128.74
C GLU A 21 46.36 13.15 129.96
N ILE A 22 45.85 14.38 129.96
CA ILE A 22 45.99 15.38 131.02
C ILE A 22 45.19 14.98 132.25
N LEU A 23 43.99 14.43 132.05
CA LEU A 23 43.14 13.93 133.13
C LEU A 23 43.65 12.60 133.72
N ALA A 24 44.46 11.85 132.97
CA ALA A 24 45.00 10.57 133.41
C ALA A 24 46.10 10.68 134.49
N THR A 25 46.67 11.87 134.72
CA THR A 25 47.76 12.08 135.69
C THR A 25 47.59 13.38 136.46
N ASN A 26 47.57 13.31 137.80
CA ASN A 26 47.43 14.49 138.66
C ASN A 26 48.48 15.58 138.39
N ASP A 27 49.71 15.21 138.02
CA ASP A 27 50.76 16.18 137.67
C ASP A 27 50.41 16.98 136.40
N LYS A 28 49.89 16.33 135.36
CA LYS A 28 49.49 17.01 134.11
C LYS A 28 48.27 17.91 134.33
N ARG A 29 47.28 17.44 135.09
CA ARG A 29 46.13 18.26 135.53
C ARG A 29 46.59 19.50 136.29
N SER A 30 47.53 19.33 137.22
CA SER A 30 48.09 20.42 138.02
C SER A 30 48.87 21.42 137.18
N ARG A 31 49.66 20.95 136.19
CA ARG A 31 50.38 21.83 135.26
C ARG A 31 49.47 22.60 134.33
N LEU A 32 48.39 21.98 133.85
CA LEU A 32 47.40 22.70 133.08
C LEU A 32 46.73 23.79 133.91
N ALA A 33 46.31 23.47 135.14
CA ALA A 33 45.78 24.45 136.08
C ALA A 33 46.75 25.59 136.32
N TRP A 34 48.05 25.29 136.47
CA TRP A 34 49.12 26.27 136.57
C TRP A 34 49.17 27.22 135.37
N HIS A 35 49.17 26.69 134.14
CA HIS A 35 49.19 27.50 132.93
C HIS A 35 47.93 28.35 132.75
N LEU A 36 46.75 27.80 133.03
CA LEU A 36 45.48 28.56 132.97
C LEU A 36 45.47 29.68 134.02
N SER A 37 45.97 29.39 135.22
CA SER A 37 46.08 30.38 136.30
C SER A 37 47.08 31.48 135.97
N ASP A 38 48.23 31.14 135.41
CA ASP A 38 49.24 32.10 134.97
C ASP A 38 48.69 33.03 133.89
N CYS A 39 48.01 32.48 132.88
CA CYS A 39 47.34 33.29 131.86
C CYS A 39 46.27 34.22 132.46
N PHE A 40 45.49 33.74 133.42
CA PHE A 40 44.50 34.57 134.11
C PHE A 40 45.14 35.70 134.94
N GLN A 41 46.26 35.44 135.61
CA GLN A 41 46.99 36.47 136.36
C GLN A 41 47.50 37.57 135.43
N ILE A 42 48.12 37.19 134.32
CA ILE A 42 48.62 38.13 133.31
C ILE A 42 47.48 38.97 132.73
N ASP A 43 46.35 38.34 132.38
CA ASP A 43 45.19 39.03 131.80
C ASP A 43 44.48 39.96 132.78
N SER A 44 44.51 39.62 134.07
CA SER A 44 43.98 40.47 135.13
C SER A 44 44.94 41.59 135.56
N GLY A 45 46.09 41.74 134.90
CA GLY A 45 47.09 42.76 135.18
C GLY A 45 47.94 42.48 136.42
N ARG A 46 47.95 41.25 136.90
CA ARG A 46 48.72 40.78 138.06
C ARG A 46 50.06 40.17 137.63
N PRO A 47 51.04 40.04 138.54
CA PRO A 47 52.30 39.37 138.24
C PRO A 47 52.07 37.92 137.78
N SER A 48 52.85 37.47 136.81
CA SER A 48 52.85 36.07 136.36
C SER A 48 53.29 35.13 137.48
N PHE A 49 52.89 33.88 137.39
CA PHE A 49 53.39 32.84 138.27
C PHE A 49 54.92 32.68 138.12
N PRO A 50 55.63 32.27 139.18
CA PRO A 50 57.04 31.94 139.09
C PRO A 50 57.30 30.85 138.04
N HIS A 51 58.48 30.80 137.46
CA HIS A 51 58.80 29.72 136.52
C HIS A 51 58.78 28.34 137.24
N CYS A 52 57.99 27.40 136.72
CA CYS A 52 57.89 26.03 137.21
C CYS A 52 58.31 25.04 136.10
N ASP A 53 59.47 24.41 136.27
CA ASP A 53 60.02 23.47 135.28
C ASP A 53 59.18 22.18 135.16
N SER A 54 59.13 21.61 133.96
CA SER A 54 58.33 20.40 133.64
C SER A 54 58.80 19.14 134.38
N LYS A 55 60.06 19.08 134.81
CA LYS A 55 60.63 17.97 135.59
C LYS A 55 60.48 18.18 137.10
N THR A 56 60.17 19.40 137.54
CA THR A 56 59.98 19.73 138.95
C THR A 56 58.57 19.36 139.38
N PRO A 57 58.36 18.57 140.46
CA PRO A 57 57.03 18.26 140.95
C PRO A 57 56.25 19.53 141.26
N ILE A 58 55.03 19.64 140.74
CA ILE A 58 54.20 20.86 140.86
C ILE A 58 53.99 21.29 142.31
N ALA A 59 53.95 20.33 143.25
CA ALA A 59 53.85 20.58 144.68
C ALA A 59 54.97 21.48 145.23
N LYS A 60 56.17 21.45 144.65
CA LYS A 60 57.27 22.36 145.02
C LYS A 60 57.03 23.78 144.50
N CYS A 61 56.48 23.92 143.30
CA CYS A 61 56.15 25.22 142.72
C CYS A 61 55.01 25.91 143.48
N LEU A 62 54.02 25.14 143.95
CA LEU A 62 52.88 25.65 144.73
C LEU A 62 53.26 26.27 146.07
N ARG A 63 54.39 25.86 146.67
CA ARG A 63 54.90 26.43 147.94
C ARG A 63 55.46 27.84 147.78
N ASN A 64 55.83 28.21 146.56
CA ASN A 64 56.41 29.53 146.26
C ASN A 64 55.35 30.55 145.83
N LEU A 65 54.07 30.17 145.83
CA LEU A 65 52.95 31.07 145.54
C LEU A 65 52.50 31.79 146.81
N ASP A 66 52.11 33.06 146.67
CA ASP A 66 51.37 33.76 147.71
C ASP A 66 49.93 33.21 147.85
N ASP A 67 49.26 33.53 148.95
CA ASP A 67 47.92 33.01 149.27
C ASP A 67 46.87 33.33 148.19
N LEU A 68 46.99 34.47 147.52
CA LEU A 68 46.03 34.87 146.47
C LEU A 68 46.30 34.10 145.18
N ALA A 69 47.56 33.98 144.77
CA ALA A 69 47.99 33.15 143.65
C ALA A 69 47.64 31.68 143.86
N HIS A 70 47.79 31.18 145.09
CA HIS A 70 47.41 29.81 145.44
C HIS A 70 45.88 29.58 145.32
N LYS A 71 45.06 30.55 145.72
CA LYS A 71 43.59 30.48 145.54
C LYS A 71 43.18 30.46 144.08
N VAL A 72 43.79 31.33 143.25
CA VAL A 72 43.55 31.34 141.79
C VAL A 72 43.93 29.98 141.19
N TYR A 73 45.10 29.44 141.57
CA TYR A 73 45.51 28.09 141.17
C TYR A 73 44.49 27.03 141.54
N LEU A 74 44.01 27.04 142.79
CA LEU A 74 43.06 26.05 143.28
C LEU A 74 41.75 26.08 142.47
N GLU A 75 41.25 27.28 142.16
CA GLU A 75 40.02 27.46 141.36
C GLU A 75 40.16 26.80 139.98
N PHE A 76 41.22 27.14 139.24
CA PHE A 76 41.46 26.50 137.95
C PHE A 76 41.73 25.01 138.07
N TYR A 77 42.41 24.55 139.13
CA TYR A 77 42.67 23.13 139.35
C TYR A 77 41.40 22.31 139.55
N LEU A 78 40.43 22.85 140.30
CA LEU A 78 39.13 22.24 140.50
C LEU A 78 38.36 22.17 139.17
N GLU A 79 38.39 23.24 138.39
CA GLU A 79 37.66 23.36 137.11
C GLU A 79 38.33 22.68 135.91
N THR A 80 39.62 22.31 135.99
CA THR A 80 40.37 21.69 134.89
C THR A 80 39.63 20.51 134.25
N ASN A 81 38.98 19.67 135.06
CA ASN A 81 38.22 18.52 134.56
C ASN A 81 37.02 18.98 133.71
N SER A 82 36.25 19.95 134.21
CA SER A 82 35.09 20.52 133.53
C SER A 82 35.49 21.17 132.20
N ILE A 83 36.55 21.98 132.23
CA ILE A 83 37.12 22.65 131.04
C ILE A 83 37.54 21.62 129.99
N CYS A 84 38.20 20.52 130.41
CA CYS A 84 38.62 19.48 129.48
C CYS A 84 37.46 18.74 128.83
N TYR A 85 36.47 18.31 129.61
CA TYR A 85 35.30 17.63 129.07
C TYR A 85 34.52 18.52 128.10
N GLN A 86 34.32 19.79 128.45
CA GLN A 86 33.62 20.75 127.59
C GLN A 86 34.32 20.93 126.23
N LEU A 87 35.66 21.05 126.23
CA LEU A 87 36.42 21.21 125.00
C LEU A 87 36.44 19.93 124.15
N GLN A 88 36.53 18.76 124.78
CA GLN A 88 36.41 17.48 124.08
C GLN A 88 35.04 17.31 123.44
N THR A 89 33.96 17.62 124.16
CA THR A 89 32.59 17.57 123.63
C THR A 89 32.41 18.55 122.48
N HIS A 90 32.95 19.77 122.58
CA HIS A 90 32.86 20.76 121.51
C HIS A 90 33.65 20.34 120.26
N ALA A 91 34.89 19.84 120.43
CA ALA A 91 35.69 19.33 119.33
C ALA A 91 35.04 18.12 118.65
N PHE A 92 34.52 17.18 119.44
CA PHE A 92 33.79 16.01 118.93
C PHE A 92 32.53 16.43 118.16
N LYS A 93 31.75 17.37 118.70
CA LYS A 93 30.55 17.90 118.04
C LYS A 93 30.91 18.54 116.70
N HIS A 94 31.91 19.41 116.68
CA HIS A 94 32.34 20.11 115.46
C HIS A 94 32.82 19.13 114.38
N GLU A 95 33.67 18.16 114.73
CA GLU A 95 34.11 17.15 113.77
C GLU A 95 32.97 16.26 113.28
N THR A 96 32.02 15.91 114.15
CA THR A 96 30.83 15.14 113.77
C THR A 96 29.95 15.93 112.82
N GLU A 97 29.68 17.21 113.10
CA GLU A 97 28.90 18.09 112.21
C GLU A 97 29.58 18.26 110.84
N ARG A 98 30.91 18.42 110.81
CA ARG A 98 31.69 18.48 109.57
C ARG A 98 31.53 17.19 108.75
N LEU A 99 31.75 16.04 109.37
CA LEU A 99 31.66 14.73 108.70
C LEU A 99 30.24 14.42 108.23
N VAL A 100 29.21 14.73 109.03
CA VAL A 100 27.81 14.55 108.63
C VAL A 100 27.45 15.45 107.47
N THR A 101 27.95 16.69 107.45
CA THR A 101 27.74 17.62 106.34
C THR A 101 28.43 17.15 105.06
N GLU A 102 29.68 16.69 105.15
CA GLU A 102 30.41 16.10 104.03
C GLU A 102 29.70 14.84 103.50
N LEU A 103 29.23 13.96 104.38
CA LEU A 103 28.47 12.77 104.02
C LEU A 103 27.16 13.13 103.31
N LYS A 104 26.40 14.09 103.84
CA LYS A 104 25.16 14.59 103.22
C LYS A 104 25.43 15.12 101.81
N ASN A 105 26.45 15.96 101.65
CA ASN A 105 26.80 16.54 100.36
C ASN A 105 27.23 15.46 99.36
N SER A 106 28.00 14.46 99.81
CA SER A 106 28.39 13.32 98.98
C SER A 106 27.19 12.45 98.60
N ALA A 107 26.24 12.22 99.52
CA ALA A 107 25.04 11.44 99.25
C ALA A 107 24.15 12.13 98.21
N GLN A 108 23.94 13.45 98.36
CA GLN A 108 23.18 14.24 97.38
C GLN A 108 23.86 14.22 96.01
N TYR A 109 25.19 14.36 95.96
CA TYR A 109 25.92 14.29 94.70
C TYR A 109 25.75 12.93 94.01
N VAL A 110 25.73 11.83 94.76
CA VAL A 110 25.49 10.49 94.21
C VAL A 110 24.06 10.36 93.72
N GLU A 111 23.07 10.86 94.46
CA GLU A 111 21.66 10.90 94.05
C GLU A 111 21.49 11.65 92.72
N ASP A 112 22.00 12.88 92.61
CA ASP A 112 21.93 13.67 91.38
C ASP A 112 22.59 12.97 90.19
N LYS A 113 23.65 12.18 90.44
CA LYS A 113 24.31 11.37 89.40
C LYS A 113 23.50 10.15 89.01
N LEU A 114 22.81 9.51 89.95
CA LEU A 114 21.91 8.40 89.67
C LEU A 114 20.71 8.86 88.85
N ASP A 115 20.11 10.01 89.19
CA ASP A 115 19.02 10.60 88.42
C ASP A 115 19.45 10.92 86.98
N SER A 116 20.65 11.50 86.81
CA SER A 116 21.20 11.76 85.48
C SER A 116 21.49 10.47 84.69
N ILE A 117 21.85 9.38 85.37
CA ILE A 117 22.05 8.07 84.75
C ILE A 117 20.69 7.47 84.32
N GLU A 118 19.66 7.58 85.16
CA GLU A 118 18.30 7.12 84.86
C GLU A 118 17.75 7.84 83.62
N GLU A 119 17.81 9.17 83.59
CA GLU A 119 17.35 9.97 82.43
C GLU A 119 18.06 9.55 81.12
N LYS A 120 19.37 9.36 81.18
CA LYS A 120 20.16 8.89 80.03
C LYS A 120 19.82 7.46 79.64
N SER A 121 19.54 6.60 80.61
CA SER A 121 19.12 5.22 80.38
C SER A 121 17.79 5.17 79.63
N ASP A 122 16.82 5.99 80.03
CA ASP A 122 15.53 6.10 79.35
C ASP A 122 15.68 6.63 77.92
N CYS A 123 16.52 7.64 77.72
CA CYS A 123 16.84 8.15 76.38
C CYS A 123 17.50 7.07 75.50
N LEU A 124 18.43 6.28 76.06
CA LEU A 124 19.04 5.15 75.34
C LEU A 124 18.01 4.08 74.98
N LEU A 125 17.06 3.77 75.87
CA LEU A 125 16.00 2.80 75.61
C LEU A 125 15.05 3.29 74.50
N GLN A 126 14.70 4.58 74.51
CA GLN A 126 13.88 5.19 73.45
C GLN A 126 14.62 5.17 72.10
N ASN A 127 15.89 5.53 72.07
CA ASN A 127 16.71 5.46 70.85
C ASN A 127 16.84 4.02 70.34
N SER A 128 16.99 3.05 71.24
CA SER A 128 17.03 1.63 70.87
C SER A 128 15.72 1.19 70.19
N LYS A 129 14.56 1.64 70.70
CA LYS A 129 13.26 1.38 70.07
C LYS A 129 13.18 1.98 68.67
N GLN A 130 13.61 3.24 68.47
CA GLN A 130 13.63 3.88 67.16
C GLN A 130 14.55 3.17 66.16
N ILE A 131 15.71 2.69 66.64
CA ILE A 131 16.62 1.88 65.82
C ILE A 131 15.94 0.57 65.40
N SER A 132 15.22 -0.09 66.31
CA SER A 132 14.47 -1.32 66.00
C SER A 132 13.40 -1.07 64.94
N GLU A 133 12.60 0.00 65.08
CA GLU A 133 11.58 0.38 64.08
C GLU A 133 12.23 0.71 62.71
N SER A 134 13.37 1.40 62.73
CA SER A 134 14.14 1.69 61.50
C SER A 134 14.66 0.41 60.85
N LEU A 135 15.14 -0.55 61.64
CA LEU A 135 15.63 -1.83 61.14
C LEU A 135 14.51 -2.67 60.51
N GLU A 136 13.30 -2.63 61.08
CA GLU A 136 12.11 -3.26 60.50
C GLU A 136 11.75 -2.64 59.14
N SER A 137 11.75 -1.31 59.04
CA SER A 137 11.53 -0.60 57.78
C SER A 137 12.58 -0.94 56.71
N VAL A 138 13.86 -0.99 57.09
CA VAL A 138 14.96 -1.38 56.19
C VAL A 138 14.78 -2.83 55.70
N ASN A 139 14.35 -3.73 56.58
CA ASN A 139 14.07 -5.12 56.22
C ASN A 139 12.92 -5.20 55.20
N SER A 140 11.82 -4.47 55.41
CA SER A 140 10.72 -4.40 54.44
C SER A 140 11.16 -3.84 53.09
N HIS A 141 11.98 -2.78 53.07
CA HIS A 141 12.56 -2.24 51.84
C HIS A 141 13.46 -3.26 51.14
N THR A 142 14.27 -3.99 51.89
CA THR A 142 15.16 -5.03 51.34
C THR A 142 14.36 -6.14 50.66
N GLN A 143 13.22 -6.55 51.25
CA GLN A 143 12.31 -7.53 50.65
C GLN A 143 11.67 -7.01 49.36
N LEU A 144 11.24 -5.74 49.33
CA LEU A 144 10.71 -5.11 48.12
C LEU A 144 11.75 -5.04 46.99
N VAL A 145 13.00 -4.70 47.33
CA VAL A 145 14.11 -4.70 46.38
C VAL A 145 14.34 -6.10 45.83
N ALA A 146 14.39 -7.12 46.68
CA ALA A 146 14.56 -8.51 46.24
C ALA A 146 13.44 -8.96 45.29
N GLN A 147 12.17 -8.62 45.59
CA GLN A 147 11.04 -8.93 44.72
C GLN A 147 11.14 -8.18 43.38
N THR A 148 11.57 -6.92 43.40
CA THR A 148 11.76 -6.11 42.19
C THR A 148 12.85 -6.70 41.32
N VAL A 149 13.97 -7.13 41.90
CA VAL A 149 15.06 -7.81 41.18
C VAL A 149 14.56 -9.09 40.52
N LYS A 150 13.77 -9.91 41.22
CA LYS A 150 13.17 -11.13 40.66
C LYS A 150 12.25 -10.83 39.47
N ASN A 151 11.47 -9.75 39.54
CA ASN A 151 10.63 -9.33 38.42
C ASN A 151 11.47 -8.87 37.22
N VAL A 152 12.54 -8.12 37.46
CA VAL A 152 13.49 -7.68 36.41
C VAL A 152 14.17 -8.88 35.74
N GLU A 153 14.59 -9.88 36.53
CA GLU A 153 15.16 -11.13 36.02
C GLU A 153 14.18 -11.84 35.06
N GLY A 154 12.91 -11.96 35.46
CA GLY A 154 11.86 -12.51 34.59
C GLY A 154 11.66 -11.72 33.29
N ASN A 155 11.69 -10.39 33.36
CA ASN A 155 11.60 -9.53 32.17
C ASN A 155 12.82 -9.69 31.24
N ILE A 156 14.03 -9.82 31.79
CA ILE A 156 15.25 -10.07 31.01
C ILE A 156 15.14 -11.40 30.25
N ASP A 157 14.63 -12.45 30.88
CA ASP A 157 14.43 -13.74 30.21
C ASP A 157 13.44 -13.64 29.03
N VAL A 158 12.35 -12.87 29.21
CA VAL A 158 11.39 -12.59 28.12
C VAL A 158 12.04 -11.83 26.98
N VAL A 159 12.82 -10.78 27.27
CA VAL A 159 13.53 -9.97 26.27
C VAL A 159 14.55 -10.81 25.52
N LEU A 160 15.30 -11.67 26.20
CA LEU A 160 16.26 -12.59 25.58
C LEU A 160 15.57 -13.54 24.59
N ARG A 161 14.43 -14.13 24.99
CA ARG A 161 13.63 -15.01 24.11
C ARG A 161 13.12 -14.28 22.88
N HIS A 162 12.61 -13.06 23.05
CA HIS A 162 12.17 -12.21 21.93
C HIS A 162 13.33 -11.83 21.02
N SER A 163 14.47 -11.44 21.58
CA SER A 163 15.66 -11.08 20.80
C SER A 163 16.15 -12.26 19.95
N LYS A 164 16.10 -13.49 20.47
CA LYS A 164 16.43 -14.70 19.71
C LYS A 164 15.46 -14.91 18.55
N SER A 165 14.16 -14.79 18.79
CA SER A 165 13.14 -14.93 17.75
C SER A 165 13.29 -13.87 16.64
N VAL A 166 13.54 -12.61 17.01
CA VAL A 166 13.80 -11.53 16.04
C VAL A 166 15.05 -11.81 15.22
N TYR A 167 16.11 -12.33 15.85
CA TYR A 167 17.33 -12.73 15.14
C TYR A 167 17.05 -13.82 14.11
N GLU A 168 16.34 -14.89 14.51
CA GLU A 168 15.94 -15.99 13.62
C GLU A 168 15.10 -15.46 12.43
N GLN A 169 14.09 -14.63 12.70
CA GLN A 169 13.29 -14.01 11.63
C GLN A 169 14.13 -13.13 10.71
N THR A 170 15.07 -12.36 11.26
CA THR A 170 15.96 -11.51 10.45
C THR A 170 16.84 -12.36 9.53
N THR A 171 17.32 -13.52 10.00
CA THR A 171 18.07 -14.45 9.15
C THR A 171 17.23 -15.07 8.04
N GLU A 172 15.97 -15.43 8.30
CA GLU A 172 15.04 -15.91 7.29
C GLU A 172 14.75 -14.82 6.24
N ILE A 173 14.51 -13.58 6.67
CA ILE A 173 14.31 -12.44 5.77
C ILE A 173 15.55 -12.24 4.87
N ALA A 174 16.76 -12.31 5.43
CA ALA A 174 17.98 -12.18 4.64
C ALA A 174 18.10 -13.29 3.58
N ALA A 175 17.73 -14.52 3.91
CA ALA A 175 17.68 -15.63 2.96
C ALA A 175 16.63 -15.38 1.86
N SER A 176 15.42 -14.95 2.22
CA SER A 176 14.38 -14.60 1.24
C SER A 176 14.79 -13.44 0.33
N GLN A 177 15.50 -12.43 0.84
CA GLN A 177 16.04 -11.33 0.04
C GLN A 177 17.09 -11.81 -0.97
N SER A 178 17.94 -12.77 -0.59
CA SER A 178 18.90 -13.38 -1.52
C SER A 178 18.19 -14.14 -2.64
N GLN A 179 17.17 -14.94 -2.31
CA GLN A 179 16.38 -15.68 -3.29
C GLN A 179 15.62 -14.74 -4.24
N LEU A 180 15.06 -13.65 -3.72
CA LEU A 180 14.38 -12.65 -4.55
C LEU A 180 15.35 -12.00 -5.55
N LYS A 181 16.55 -11.65 -5.11
CA LYS A 181 17.59 -11.08 -5.97
C LYS A 181 17.99 -12.04 -7.08
N GLU A 182 18.17 -13.33 -6.77
CA GLU A 182 18.45 -14.37 -7.75
C GLU A 182 17.30 -14.50 -8.78
N GLY A 183 16.06 -14.55 -8.30
CA GLY A 183 14.87 -14.58 -9.17
C GLY A 183 14.74 -13.34 -10.06
N GLN A 184 15.13 -12.16 -9.59
CA GLN A 184 15.18 -10.93 -10.39
C GLN A 184 16.23 -10.99 -11.50
N GLU A 185 17.42 -11.53 -11.22
CA GLU A 185 18.47 -11.72 -12.24
C GLU A 185 18.08 -12.77 -13.28
N ASP A 186 17.44 -13.87 -12.86
CA ASP A 186 16.88 -14.88 -13.77
C ASP A 186 15.79 -14.27 -14.67
N MET A 187 14.87 -13.49 -14.08
CA MET A 187 13.82 -12.81 -14.84
C MET A 187 14.40 -11.81 -15.84
N LYS A 188 15.44 -11.07 -15.44
CA LYS A 188 16.15 -10.14 -16.34
C LYS A 188 16.77 -10.88 -17.52
N ARG A 189 17.49 -11.98 -17.29
CA ARG A 189 18.07 -12.81 -18.36
C ARG A 189 17.00 -13.32 -19.32
N ASN A 190 15.92 -13.90 -18.79
CA ASN A 190 14.81 -14.40 -19.61
C ASN A 190 14.15 -13.29 -20.45
N LEU A 191 14.03 -12.08 -19.89
CA LEU A 191 13.48 -10.93 -20.60
C LEU A 191 14.43 -10.45 -21.72
N GLU A 192 15.73 -10.36 -21.44
CA GLU A 192 16.75 -10.03 -22.44
C GLU A 192 16.74 -11.03 -23.60
N ASP A 193 16.68 -12.33 -23.31
CA ASP A 193 16.59 -13.40 -24.32
C ASP A 193 15.29 -13.32 -25.13
N GLY A 194 14.15 -13.09 -24.47
CA GLY A 194 12.86 -12.94 -25.12
C GLY A 194 12.80 -11.71 -26.05
N VAL A 195 13.39 -10.59 -25.65
CA VAL A 195 13.52 -9.39 -26.48
C VAL A 195 14.44 -9.63 -27.68
N ALA A 196 15.56 -10.34 -27.48
CA ALA A 196 16.46 -10.69 -28.58
C ALA A 196 15.77 -11.57 -29.63
N LEU A 197 15.02 -12.60 -29.20
CA LEU A 197 14.26 -13.47 -30.09
C LEU A 197 13.17 -12.70 -30.86
N LEU A 198 12.48 -11.77 -30.19
CA LEU A 198 11.50 -10.89 -30.83
C LEU A 198 12.16 -10.00 -31.89
N GLN A 199 13.31 -9.41 -31.59
CA GLN A 199 14.05 -8.57 -32.52
C GLN A 199 14.52 -9.35 -33.75
N GLU A 200 14.98 -10.59 -33.57
CA GLU A 200 15.35 -11.47 -34.67
C GLU A 200 14.14 -11.81 -35.55
N SER A 201 13.02 -12.17 -34.93
CA SER A 201 11.76 -12.46 -35.64
C SER A 201 11.26 -11.25 -36.42
N TYR A 202 11.35 -10.05 -35.84
CA TYR A 202 10.95 -8.79 -36.49
C TYR A 202 11.85 -8.45 -37.67
N SER A 203 13.17 -8.69 -37.55
CA SER A 203 14.14 -8.52 -38.64
C SER A 203 13.87 -9.49 -39.80
N TYR A 204 13.59 -10.76 -39.48
CA TYR A 204 13.20 -11.77 -40.48
C TYR A 204 11.91 -11.38 -41.21
N LEU A 205 10.87 -10.99 -40.45
CA LEU A 205 9.61 -10.52 -41.02
C LEU A 205 9.82 -9.29 -41.93
N GLY A 206 10.67 -8.34 -41.52
CA GLY A 206 11.04 -7.19 -42.35
C GLY A 206 11.62 -7.58 -43.70
N LYS A 207 12.52 -8.56 -43.73
CA LYS A 207 13.10 -9.10 -44.98
C LYS A 207 12.06 -9.78 -45.87
N GLU A 208 11.16 -10.58 -45.28
CA GLU A 208 10.08 -11.22 -46.04
C GLU A 208 9.09 -10.19 -46.62
N ILE A 209 8.82 -9.09 -45.90
CA ILE A 209 8.00 -7.97 -46.40
C ILE A 209 8.70 -7.26 -47.57
N GLU A 210 10.01 -7.01 -47.47
CA GLU A 210 10.78 -6.44 -48.59
C GLU A 210 10.72 -7.35 -49.82
N LYS A 211 10.90 -8.66 -49.64
CA LYS A 211 10.80 -9.64 -50.71
C LYS A 211 9.41 -9.65 -51.35
N LEU A 212 8.34 -9.66 -50.55
CA LEU A 212 6.96 -9.56 -51.04
C LEU A 212 6.72 -8.27 -51.83
N ARG A 213 7.30 -7.14 -51.39
CA ARG A 213 7.23 -5.87 -52.10
C ARG A 213 7.91 -5.97 -53.47
N ASP A 214 9.10 -6.57 -53.54
CA ASP A 214 9.83 -6.75 -54.79
C ASP A 214 9.08 -7.68 -55.76
N GLU A 215 8.54 -8.80 -55.26
CA GLU A 215 7.67 -9.70 -56.05
C GLU A 215 6.41 -8.98 -56.56
N THR A 216 5.81 -8.09 -55.74
CA THR A 216 4.64 -7.29 -56.15
C THR A 216 4.99 -6.30 -57.28
N ILE A 217 6.17 -5.67 -57.22
CA ILE A 217 6.67 -4.79 -58.29
C ILE A 217 6.89 -5.58 -59.58
N GLU A 218 7.42 -6.82 -59.49
CA GLU A 218 7.57 -7.69 -60.66
C GLU A 218 6.23 -8.06 -61.29
N ILE A 219 5.24 -8.43 -60.47
CA ILE A 219 3.87 -8.70 -60.92
C ILE A 219 3.26 -7.47 -61.60
N GLU A 220 3.40 -6.29 -61.02
CA GLU A 220 2.92 -5.02 -61.61
C GLU A 220 3.52 -4.81 -63.00
N ASN A 221 4.83 -5.01 -63.16
CA ASN A 221 5.50 -4.90 -64.45
C ASN A 221 4.99 -5.91 -65.48
N GLU A 222 4.75 -7.16 -65.09
CA GLU A 222 4.16 -8.17 -65.98
C GLU A 222 2.71 -7.84 -66.35
N VAL A 223 1.91 -7.32 -65.41
CA VAL A 223 0.54 -6.85 -65.69
C VAL A 223 0.57 -5.71 -66.72
N ILE A 224 1.49 -4.75 -66.60
CA ILE A 224 1.67 -3.68 -67.59
C ILE A 224 2.01 -4.28 -68.97
N LYS A 225 2.98 -5.20 -69.05
CA LYS A 225 3.36 -5.85 -70.33
C LYS A 225 2.19 -6.60 -70.97
N VAL A 226 1.43 -7.36 -70.17
CA VAL A 226 0.23 -8.07 -70.65
C VAL A 226 -0.82 -7.07 -71.11
N GLY A 227 -1.03 -5.99 -70.37
CA GLY A 227 -1.93 -4.89 -70.72
C GLY A 227 -1.57 -4.24 -72.06
N ASP A 228 -0.29 -3.92 -72.28
CA ASP A 228 0.22 -3.36 -73.53
C ASP A 228 0.07 -4.33 -74.71
N ALA A 229 0.39 -5.61 -74.50
CA ALA A 229 0.23 -6.66 -75.51
C ALA A 229 -1.24 -6.86 -75.88
N MET A 230 -2.14 -6.86 -74.89
CA MET A 230 -3.58 -6.98 -75.09
C MET A 230 -4.13 -5.76 -75.83
N SER A 231 -3.70 -4.55 -75.46
CA SER A 231 -4.05 -3.30 -76.15
C SER A 231 -3.62 -3.33 -77.62
N SER A 232 -2.37 -3.75 -77.90
CA SER A 232 -1.86 -3.91 -79.27
C SER A 232 -2.63 -4.95 -80.08
N LYS A 233 -2.97 -6.10 -79.48
CA LYS A 233 -3.80 -7.12 -80.14
C LYS A 233 -5.22 -6.63 -80.39
N MET A 234 -5.81 -5.90 -79.44
CA MET A 234 -7.15 -5.33 -79.58
C MET A 234 -7.21 -4.29 -80.69
N ASN A 235 -6.23 -3.39 -80.77
CA ASN A 235 -6.10 -2.43 -81.87
C ASN A 235 -5.98 -3.13 -83.24
N ASN A 236 -5.18 -4.20 -83.33
CA ASN A 236 -5.09 -4.99 -84.57
C ASN A 236 -6.43 -5.65 -84.94
N LEU A 237 -7.14 -6.22 -83.97
CA LEU A 237 -8.45 -6.84 -84.17
C LEU A 237 -9.48 -5.81 -84.62
N GLN A 238 -9.48 -4.62 -84.00
CA GLN A 238 -10.35 -3.51 -84.36
C GLN A 238 -10.08 -3.04 -85.79
N ASN A 239 -8.82 -2.80 -86.16
CA ASN A 239 -8.45 -2.44 -87.53
C ASN A 239 -8.89 -3.52 -88.54
N LYS A 240 -8.72 -4.81 -88.20
CA LYS A 240 -9.15 -5.92 -89.07
C LYS A 240 -10.67 -6.00 -89.20
N ALA A 241 -11.40 -5.75 -88.12
CA ALA A 241 -12.86 -5.70 -88.13
C ALA A 241 -13.37 -4.52 -88.96
N GLU A 242 -12.70 -3.36 -88.90
CA GLU A 242 -12.99 -2.19 -89.73
C GLU A 242 -12.71 -2.46 -91.21
N ASP A 243 -11.58 -3.09 -91.56
CA ASP A 243 -11.27 -3.54 -92.93
C ASP A 243 -12.35 -4.48 -93.48
N ILE A 244 -12.77 -5.47 -92.67
CA ILE A 244 -13.85 -6.39 -93.05
C ILE A 244 -15.17 -5.65 -93.22
N GLY A 245 -15.50 -4.72 -92.30
CA GLY A 245 -16.69 -3.87 -92.40
C GLY A 245 -16.70 -3.07 -93.69
N ASN A 246 -15.57 -2.44 -94.05
CA ASN A 246 -15.41 -1.69 -95.29
C ASN A 246 -15.54 -2.59 -96.53
N MET A 247 -14.88 -3.76 -96.55
CA MET A 247 -14.98 -4.72 -97.66
C MET A 247 -16.38 -5.32 -97.81
N ALA A 248 -17.05 -5.64 -96.70
CA ALA A 248 -18.43 -6.12 -96.70
C ALA A 248 -19.40 -5.05 -97.22
N GLY A 249 -19.20 -3.79 -96.83
CA GLY A 249 -19.93 -2.64 -97.37
C GLY A 249 -19.77 -2.50 -98.89
N ILE A 250 -18.53 -2.54 -99.40
CA ILE A 250 -18.24 -2.50 -100.85
C ILE A 250 -18.87 -3.69 -101.59
N SER A 251 -18.82 -4.88 -101.00
CA SER A 251 -19.38 -6.10 -101.61
C SER A 251 -20.91 -6.06 -101.68
N LEU A 252 -21.56 -5.59 -100.61
CA LEU A 252 -23.01 -5.40 -100.57
C LEU A 252 -23.47 -4.36 -101.59
N ASP A 253 -22.75 -3.24 -101.73
CA ASP A 253 -22.99 -2.24 -102.77
C ASP A 253 -22.90 -2.85 -104.18
N LYS A 254 -21.87 -3.68 -104.44
CA LYS A 254 -21.74 -4.37 -105.73
C LYS A 254 -22.84 -5.40 -105.97
N GLN A 255 -23.28 -6.13 -104.95
CA GLN A 255 -24.41 -7.05 -105.06
C GLN A 255 -25.72 -6.30 -105.34
N GLN A 256 -25.93 -5.14 -104.73
CA GLN A 256 -27.08 -4.29 -105.01
C GLN A 256 -27.08 -3.78 -106.46
N GLN A 257 -25.95 -3.28 -106.97
CA GLN A 257 -25.82 -2.89 -108.37
C GLN A 257 -26.12 -4.05 -109.34
N LEU A 258 -25.72 -5.27 -108.98
CA LEU A 258 -25.96 -6.46 -109.80
C LEU A 258 -27.44 -6.87 -109.80
N LEU A 259 -28.12 -6.77 -108.66
CA LEU A 259 -29.57 -6.97 -108.55
C LEU A 259 -30.36 -5.92 -109.36
N ASP A 260 -29.95 -4.65 -109.31
CA ASP A 260 -30.57 -3.58 -110.11
C ASP A 260 -30.38 -3.84 -111.62
N GLY A 261 -29.20 -4.28 -112.04
CA GLY A 261 -28.93 -4.70 -113.42
C GLY A 261 -29.77 -5.90 -113.88
N GLN A 262 -29.97 -6.89 -113.00
CA GLN A 262 -30.83 -8.04 -113.28
C GLN A 262 -32.32 -7.63 -113.38
N SER A 263 -32.79 -6.73 -112.51
CA SER A 263 -34.16 -6.20 -112.57
C SER A 263 -34.42 -5.47 -113.90
N THR A 264 -33.47 -4.63 -114.33
CA THR A 264 -33.55 -3.92 -115.62
C THR A 264 -33.58 -4.88 -116.82
N THR A 265 -32.82 -5.98 -116.74
CA THR A 265 -32.82 -7.03 -117.79
C THR A 265 -34.14 -7.79 -117.84
N LEU A 266 -34.77 -8.03 -116.69
CA LEU A 266 -36.07 -8.68 -116.58
C LEU A 266 -37.20 -7.81 -117.16
N GLU A 267 -37.16 -6.50 -116.94
CA GLU A 267 -38.09 -5.54 -117.58
C GLU A 267 -37.93 -5.51 -119.11
N GLY A 268 -36.68 -5.58 -119.60
CA GLY A 268 -36.38 -5.73 -121.02
C GLY A 268 -36.94 -7.04 -121.62
N LEU A 269 -36.83 -8.16 -120.90
CA LEU A 269 -37.40 -9.46 -121.30
C LEU A 269 -38.94 -9.44 -121.34
N ASN A 270 -39.59 -8.81 -120.38
CA ASN A 270 -41.05 -8.66 -120.37
C ASN A 270 -41.55 -7.82 -121.56
N SER A 271 -40.82 -6.76 -121.91
CA SER A 271 -41.11 -5.94 -123.09
C SER A 271 -40.99 -6.76 -124.39
N LEU A 272 -39.99 -7.64 -124.48
CA LEU A 272 -39.80 -8.54 -125.63
C LEU A 272 -40.95 -9.55 -125.77
N ASN A 273 -41.43 -10.09 -124.65
CA ASN A 273 -42.55 -11.02 -124.60
C ASN A 273 -43.87 -10.36 -125.05
N GLU A 274 -44.07 -9.07 -124.74
CA GLU A 274 -45.24 -8.30 -125.19
C GLU A 274 -45.25 -8.10 -126.72
N VAL A 275 -44.08 -7.84 -127.31
CA VAL A 275 -43.90 -7.73 -128.77
C VAL A 275 -44.18 -9.08 -129.45
N GLN A 276 -43.72 -10.19 -128.86
CA GLN A 276 -44.00 -11.53 -129.37
C GLN A 276 -45.49 -11.87 -129.38
N PHE A 277 -46.22 -11.50 -128.31
CA PHE A 277 -47.65 -11.77 -128.18
C PHE A 277 -48.48 -11.00 -129.22
N LYS A 278 -48.13 -9.73 -129.48
CA LYS A 278 -48.80 -8.91 -130.51
C LYS A 278 -48.61 -9.43 -131.93
N ALA A 279 -47.41 -9.94 -132.27
CA ALA A 279 -47.13 -10.50 -133.60
C ALA A 279 -47.88 -11.81 -133.88
N LEU A 280 -48.08 -12.66 -132.87
CA LEU A 280 -48.83 -13.92 -132.99
C LEU A 280 -50.34 -13.69 -133.17
N GLU A 281 -50.90 -12.69 -132.51
CA GLU A 281 -52.32 -12.34 -132.62
C GLU A 281 -52.67 -11.75 -134.00
N GLU A 282 -51.76 -10.97 -134.60
CA GLU A 282 -51.93 -10.46 -135.97
C GLU A 282 -51.85 -11.57 -137.04
N SER A 283 -50.96 -12.55 -136.88
CA SER A 283 -50.88 -13.71 -137.77
C SER A 283 -52.16 -14.56 -137.72
N ARG A 284 -52.73 -14.75 -136.53
CA ARG A 284 -53.97 -15.52 -136.32
C ARG A 284 -55.19 -14.88 -136.99
N LYS A 285 -55.33 -13.55 -136.95
CA LYS A 285 -56.42 -12.83 -137.63
C LYS A 285 -56.35 -12.94 -139.16
N SER A 286 -55.16 -12.97 -139.72
CA SER A 286 -54.95 -13.07 -141.18
C SER A 286 -55.34 -14.45 -141.72
N VAL A 287 -55.02 -15.53 -140.99
CA VAL A 287 -55.35 -16.91 -141.39
C VAL A 287 -56.87 -17.19 -141.36
N GLN A 288 -57.59 -16.59 -140.41
CA GLN A 288 -59.04 -16.76 -140.29
C GLN A 288 -59.81 -16.09 -141.44
N TYR A 289 -59.32 -14.96 -141.96
CA TYR A 289 -59.90 -14.27 -143.12
C TYR A 289 -59.79 -15.10 -144.43
N PHE A 290 -58.67 -15.81 -144.66
CA PHE A 290 -58.50 -16.62 -145.87
C PHE A 290 -59.34 -17.91 -145.87
N ALA A 291 -59.59 -18.50 -144.70
CA ALA A 291 -60.41 -19.70 -144.58
C ALA A 291 -61.89 -19.45 -144.95
N GLU A 292 -62.45 -18.29 -144.59
CA GLU A 292 -63.85 -17.93 -144.91
C GLU A 292 -64.05 -17.52 -146.38
N TYR A 293 -63.03 -16.95 -147.03
CA TYR A 293 -63.09 -16.57 -148.44
C TYR A 293 -63.08 -17.81 -149.37
N GLY A 294 -62.26 -18.82 -149.07
CA GLY A 294 -62.19 -20.05 -149.84
C GLY A 294 -63.50 -20.86 -149.80
N HIS A 295 -64.16 -20.89 -148.66
CA HIS A 295 -65.41 -21.66 -148.49
C HIS A 295 -66.59 -21.06 -149.30
N ARG A 296 -66.63 -19.73 -149.45
CA ARG A 296 -67.69 -19.02 -150.18
C ARG A 296 -67.58 -19.16 -151.71
N GLN A 297 -66.38 -19.29 -152.26
CA GLN A 297 -66.18 -19.44 -153.71
C GLN A 297 -66.49 -20.85 -154.23
N GLN A 298 -66.35 -21.88 -153.40
CA GLN A 298 -66.59 -23.27 -153.81
C GLN A 298 -68.09 -23.62 -153.92
N GLU A 299 -68.94 -23.01 -153.09
CA GLU A 299 -70.40 -23.19 -153.16
C GLU A 299 -71.04 -22.54 -154.41
N GLU A 300 -70.47 -21.45 -154.94
CA GLU A 300 -70.96 -20.80 -156.16
C GLU A 300 -70.68 -21.61 -157.43
N LEU A 301 -69.58 -22.38 -157.46
CA LEU A 301 -69.23 -23.25 -158.60
C LEU A 301 -70.13 -24.49 -158.69
N LEU A 302 -70.51 -25.07 -157.55
CA LEU A 302 -71.45 -26.21 -157.48
C LEU A 302 -72.85 -25.82 -157.98
N LYS A 303 -73.34 -24.61 -157.66
CA LYS A 303 -74.66 -24.12 -158.12
C LYS A 303 -74.73 -23.83 -159.62
N ARG A 304 -73.60 -23.49 -160.28
CA ARG A 304 -73.57 -23.27 -161.74
C ARG A 304 -73.60 -24.56 -162.56
N GLN A 305 -73.20 -25.70 -161.98
CA GLN A 305 -73.11 -26.96 -162.71
C GLN A 305 -74.46 -27.70 -162.81
N GLU A 306 -75.35 -27.57 -161.82
CA GLU A 306 -76.70 -28.18 -161.85
C GLU A 306 -77.65 -27.50 -162.85
N GLN A 307 -77.45 -26.22 -163.18
CA GLN A 307 -78.30 -25.49 -164.13
C GLN A 307 -78.02 -25.84 -165.61
N ILE A 308 -76.83 -26.36 -165.94
CA ILE A 308 -76.47 -26.73 -167.32
C ILE A 308 -76.98 -28.13 -167.69
N GLN A 309 -77.10 -29.04 -166.72
CA GLN A 309 -77.63 -30.40 -166.95
C GLN A 309 -79.13 -30.38 -167.30
N GLY A 310 -79.93 -29.51 -166.65
CA GLY A 310 -81.39 -29.43 -166.86
C GLY A 310 -81.85 -28.77 -168.16
N LEU A 311 -80.97 -28.03 -168.85
CA LEU A 311 -81.28 -27.42 -170.16
C LEU A 311 -81.09 -28.38 -171.33
N HIS A 312 -80.29 -29.45 -171.17
CA HIS A 312 -80.04 -30.42 -172.23
C HIS A 312 -81.20 -31.42 -172.40
N ASP A 313 -81.83 -31.83 -171.30
CA ASP A 313 -82.95 -32.79 -171.33
C ASP A 313 -84.22 -32.20 -171.96
N LYS A 314 -84.46 -30.89 -171.80
CA LYS A 314 -85.60 -30.18 -172.44
C LYS A 314 -85.43 -29.93 -173.94
N LEU A 315 -84.21 -30.05 -174.48
CA LEU A 315 -83.96 -29.82 -175.91
C LEU A 315 -84.22 -31.08 -176.76
N MET A 316 -83.93 -32.26 -176.21
CA MET A 316 -84.15 -33.54 -176.91
C MET A 316 -85.63 -33.92 -176.96
N GLU A 317 -86.41 -33.60 -175.91
CA GLU A 317 -87.85 -33.87 -175.87
C GLU A 317 -88.63 -33.01 -176.88
N ASN A 318 -88.16 -31.78 -177.16
CA ASN A 318 -88.69 -30.87 -178.19
C ASN A 318 -88.45 -31.36 -179.63
N SER A 319 -87.38 -32.12 -179.90
CA SER A 319 -87.16 -32.67 -181.26
C SER A 319 -88.10 -33.83 -181.58
N LYS A 320 -88.59 -34.53 -180.56
CA LYS A 320 -89.51 -35.68 -180.69
C LYS A 320 -90.98 -35.27 -180.90
N THR A 321 -91.34 -34.04 -180.52
CA THR A 321 -92.72 -33.50 -180.58
C THR A 321 -93.04 -32.71 -181.85
N ILE A 322 -92.04 -32.20 -182.60
CA ILE A 322 -92.30 -31.34 -183.77
C ILE A 322 -92.56 -32.10 -185.09
N LEU A 323 -92.24 -33.40 -185.22
CA LEU A 323 -92.55 -34.16 -186.46
C LEU A 323 -93.68 -35.18 -186.34
N SER A 324 -94.23 -35.41 -185.14
CA SER A 324 -95.38 -36.31 -184.92
C SER A 324 -96.74 -35.60 -184.83
N ALA A 325 -96.78 -34.26 -184.93
CA ALA A 325 -98.03 -33.51 -184.87
C ALA A 325 -98.09 -32.32 -185.83
N GLN A 326 -97.96 -32.58 -187.13
CA GLN A 326 -98.74 -31.83 -188.12
C GLN A 326 -99.04 -32.63 -189.39
N LYS A 327 -99.73 -33.75 -189.15
CA LYS A 327 -100.92 -34.10 -189.91
C LYS A 327 -102.21 -33.77 -189.08
N TYR A 328 -102.45 -32.49 -188.66
CA TYR A 328 -103.79 -31.81 -188.38
C TYR A 328 -104.27 -31.34 -186.90
N SER A 329 -104.29 -30.00 -186.61
CA SER A 329 -105.17 -28.99 -185.82
C SER A 329 -105.77 -28.96 -184.32
N ASP A 330 -105.57 -27.82 -183.53
CA ASP A 330 -106.45 -26.95 -182.55
C ASP A 330 -106.62 -26.97 -180.91
N ASN A 331 -106.71 -25.79 -180.15
CA ASN A 331 -107.19 -25.25 -178.73
C ASN A 331 -107.07 -25.91 -177.24
N GLY A 332 -107.26 -25.19 -176.05
CA GLY A 332 -106.96 -25.63 -174.59
C GLY A 332 -107.96 -25.50 -173.34
N ARG A 333 -107.60 -25.79 -172.04
CA ARG A 333 -108.31 -25.49 -170.69
C ARG A 333 -107.64 -26.14 -169.41
N ARG A 334 -107.58 -25.51 -168.20
CA ARG A 334 -108.45 -25.49 -166.95
C ARG A 334 -108.80 -26.85 -166.26
N ASN A 335 -109.13 -27.00 -164.97
CA ASN A 335 -108.88 -26.40 -163.63
C ASN A 335 -109.81 -27.13 -162.57
N ARG A 336 -109.42 -27.17 -161.28
CA ARG A 336 -110.21 -27.33 -160.00
C ARG A 336 -110.65 -28.71 -159.46
N ASN A 337 -110.44 -28.93 -158.14
CA ASN A 337 -111.51 -29.09 -157.12
C ASN A 337 -111.01 -29.44 -155.68
N ARG A 338 -111.68 -28.88 -154.64
CA ARG A 338 -112.06 -29.48 -153.30
C ARG A 338 -110.96 -30.03 -152.34
N PRO A 339 -111.33 -30.59 -151.16
CA PRO A 339 -112.54 -30.43 -150.33
C PRO A 339 -112.24 -30.14 -148.84
N GLU A 340 -113.35 -30.02 -148.08
CA GLU A 340 -113.46 -30.13 -146.62
C GLU A 340 -112.68 -29.06 -145.85
N HIS A 341 -113.36 -27.99 -145.42
CA HIS A 341 -114.08 -27.85 -144.13
C HIS A 341 -113.19 -27.33 -142.99
N ALA A 342 -113.87 -26.51 -142.17
CA ALA A 342 -113.40 -25.57 -141.15
C ALA A 342 -112.72 -24.32 -141.72
#